data_AF-A0A800BTM3-F1
#
_entry.id   AF-A0A800BTM3-F1
#
_cell.length_a   1.000
_cell.length_b   1.000
_cell.length_c   1.000
_cell.angle_alpha   90.00
_cell.angle_beta   90.00
_cell.angle_gamma   90.00
#
_symmetry.space_group_name_H-M   'P 1'
#
loop_
_entity.id
_entity.type
_entity.pdbx_description
1 polymer ?
#
loop_
_entity_poly.entity_id
_entity_poly.type
_entity_poly.pdbx_seq_one_letter_code
_entity_poly.pdbx_strand_id
1 'polypeptide(L)'
;EVILVIDATIGQTAMAQARAFHEATPIGSIFISKLDGTAKGGGALSAVAATGAPIRFIGVGEGVDDLEEFDPPRFVGRLLGLGDVRSLIERIKEARLEEAMTKSQVQEILTGRLTLETMYKQLTAVKRLGPLRRFLSMIPGLSYDVPEETLKAAEERLGRWKVIIQSMTPEERERPELIGSSRVRRIARGSGTTERDVRDLLRQYRKMKKLFKTLRRKRGMLRLLKGADVGLR
;
A
#
# COMPACT_ATOMS: atom_id res chain seq x y z
N GLU A 1 -39.11 8.72 -8.78
CA GLU A 1 -38.23 9.85 -8.40
C GLU A 1 -37.82 10.59 -9.66
N VAL A 2 -37.87 11.92 -9.67
CA VAL A 2 -37.45 12.73 -10.84
C VAL A 2 -35.97 13.06 -10.67
N ILE A 3 -35.15 12.66 -11.65
CA ILE A 3 -33.70 12.86 -11.64
C ILE A 3 -33.33 13.88 -12.72
N LEU A 4 -32.69 14.98 -12.32
CA LEU A 4 -32.15 15.94 -13.27
C LEU A 4 -30.73 15.53 -13.67
N VAL A 5 -30.52 15.27 -14.95
CA VAL A 5 -29.20 14.94 -15.51
C VAL A 5 -28.51 16.23 -15.97
N ILE A 6 -27.32 16.49 -15.44
CA ILE A 6 -26.52 17.68 -15.76
C ILE A 6 -25.15 17.24 -16.25
N ASP A 7 -24.69 17.85 -17.34
CA ASP A 7 -23.34 17.66 -17.85
C ASP A 7 -22.33 18.44 -17.00
N ALA A 8 -21.25 17.78 -16.55
CA ALA A 8 -20.21 18.39 -15.71
C ALA A 8 -19.54 19.62 -16.35
N THR A 9 -19.58 19.74 -17.69
CA THR A 9 -19.04 20.88 -18.43
C THR A 9 -19.92 22.13 -18.34
N ILE A 10 -21.18 21.99 -17.92
CA ILE A 10 -22.07 23.14 -17.72
C ILE A 10 -21.52 23.98 -16.57
N GLY A 11 -21.27 25.24 -16.87
CA GLY A 11 -20.77 26.23 -15.91
C GLY A 11 -21.90 27.00 -15.22
N GLN A 12 -21.81 28.32 -15.25
CA GLN A 12 -22.72 29.24 -14.54
C GLN A 12 -24.19 29.11 -14.97
N THR A 13 -24.46 28.63 -16.19
CA THR A 13 -25.82 28.45 -16.72
C THR A 13 -26.60 27.31 -16.05
N ALA A 14 -25.93 26.41 -15.34
CA ALA A 14 -26.59 25.28 -14.66
C ALA A 14 -27.64 25.75 -13.66
N MET A 15 -27.37 26.87 -12.96
CA MET A 15 -28.25 27.39 -11.91
C MET A 15 -29.63 27.76 -12.46
N ALA A 16 -29.66 28.54 -13.54
CA ALA A 16 -30.89 29.02 -14.14
C ALA A 16 -31.71 27.86 -14.74
N GLN A 17 -31.03 26.91 -15.40
CA GLN A 17 -31.68 25.74 -15.97
C GLN A 17 -32.26 24.83 -14.88
N ALA A 18 -31.47 24.50 -13.86
CA ALA A 18 -31.92 23.65 -12.77
C ALA A 18 -33.10 24.25 -12.01
N ARG A 19 -33.09 25.58 -11.80
CA ARG A 19 -34.21 26.31 -11.20
C ARG A 19 -35.48 26.22 -12.05
N ALA A 20 -35.37 26.48 -13.35
CA ALA A 20 -36.52 26.41 -14.27
C ALA A 20 -37.12 25.00 -14.33
N PHE A 21 -36.28 23.95 -14.37
CA PHE A 21 -36.76 22.58 -14.31
C PHE A 21 -37.43 22.25 -12.97
N HIS A 22 -36.87 22.71 -11.84
CA HIS A 22 -37.44 22.47 -10.52
C HIS A 22 -38.79 23.18 -10.31
N GLU A 23 -38.95 24.39 -10.84
CA GLU A 23 -40.20 25.15 -10.81
C GLU A 23 -41.29 24.47 -11.65
N ALA A 24 -40.93 23.88 -12.80
CA ALA A 24 -41.85 23.13 -13.64
C ALA A 24 -42.16 21.73 -13.10
N THR A 25 -41.18 21.06 -12.48
CA THR A 25 -41.31 19.71 -11.92
C THR A 25 -40.34 19.54 -10.76
N PRO A 26 -40.83 19.29 -9.53
CA PRO A 26 -39.96 19.11 -8.36
C PRO A 26 -38.93 17.99 -8.58
N ILE A 27 -37.66 18.38 -8.60
CA ILE A 27 -36.52 17.46 -8.77
C ILE A 27 -36.21 16.79 -7.42
N GLY A 28 -36.12 15.47 -7.42
CA GLY A 28 -35.78 14.67 -6.24
C GLY A 28 -34.28 14.44 -6.07
N SER A 29 -33.55 14.27 -7.18
CA SER A 29 -32.09 14.11 -7.15
C SER A 29 -31.42 14.57 -8.45
N ILE A 30 -30.11 14.73 -8.39
CA ILE A 30 -29.27 15.17 -9.51
C ILE A 30 -28.30 14.05 -9.90
N PHE A 31 -28.14 13.85 -11.20
CA PHE A 31 -27.12 13.01 -11.82
C PHE A 31 -26.12 13.90 -12.55
N ILE A 32 -24.82 13.69 -12.35
CA ILE A 32 -23.78 14.44 -13.07
C ILE A 32 -23.11 13.53 -14.11
N SER A 33 -23.15 13.87 -15.39
CA SER A 33 -22.47 13.12 -16.44
C SER A 33 -21.12 13.74 -16.83
N LYS A 34 -20.27 12.98 -17.52
CA LYS A 34 -18.98 13.42 -18.10
C LYS A 34 -17.98 13.97 -17.07
N LEU A 35 -17.90 13.35 -15.91
CA LEU A 35 -17.01 13.76 -14.81
C LEU A 35 -15.57 13.22 -14.96
N ASP A 36 -15.31 12.47 -16.02
CA ASP A 36 -14.03 11.94 -16.48
C ASP A 36 -13.15 12.97 -17.22
N GLY A 37 -13.78 14.04 -17.72
CA GLY A 37 -13.10 15.10 -18.44
C GLY A 37 -12.33 16.09 -17.54
N THR A 38 -11.90 17.20 -18.14
CA THR A 38 -11.25 18.33 -17.43
C THR A 38 -12.23 19.19 -16.64
N ALA A 39 -13.53 18.87 -16.73
CA ALA A 39 -14.60 19.61 -16.11
C ALA A 39 -14.61 19.39 -14.59
N LYS A 40 -14.52 20.49 -13.85
CA LYS A 40 -14.48 20.46 -12.37
C LYS A 40 -15.84 20.24 -11.71
N GLY A 41 -16.92 20.08 -12.49
CA GLY A 41 -18.27 19.83 -11.96
C GLY A 41 -18.90 21.01 -11.22
N GLY A 42 -18.43 22.24 -11.44
CA GLY A 42 -18.92 23.44 -10.75
C GLY A 42 -20.42 23.71 -10.97
N GLY A 43 -20.95 23.41 -12.17
CA GLY A 43 -22.38 23.55 -12.45
C GLY A 43 -23.28 22.65 -11.62
N ALA A 44 -22.79 21.49 -11.18
CA ALA A 44 -23.56 20.60 -10.31
C ALA A 44 -23.82 21.23 -8.94
N LEU A 45 -22.83 21.92 -8.36
CA LEU A 45 -23.01 22.67 -7.12
C LEU A 45 -24.03 23.80 -7.28
N SER A 46 -23.99 24.50 -8.42
CA SER A 46 -24.97 25.53 -8.75
C SER A 46 -26.39 24.98 -8.88
N ALA A 47 -26.55 23.78 -9.42
CA ALA A 47 -27.84 23.12 -9.53
C ALA A 47 -28.38 22.63 -8.19
N VAL A 48 -27.52 22.08 -7.32
CA VAL A 48 -27.90 21.75 -5.94
C VAL A 48 -28.35 23.01 -5.20
N ALA A 49 -27.62 24.11 -5.33
CA ALA A 49 -27.99 25.38 -4.69
C ALA A 49 -29.32 25.95 -5.19
N ALA A 50 -29.66 25.76 -6.47
CA ALA A 50 -30.91 26.23 -7.06
C ALA A 50 -32.13 25.37 -6.70
N THR A 51 -31.94 24.06 -6.54
CA THR A 51 -33.04 23.08 -6.44
C THR A 51 -33.19 22.47 -5.05
N GLY A 52 -32.15 22.54 -4.21
CA GLY A 52 -32.06 21.84 -2.93
C GLY A 52 -31.94 20.31 -3.06
N ALA A 53 -31.97 19.75 -4.28
CA ALA A 53 -31.92 18.32 -4.51
C ALA A 53 -30.49 17.77 -4.33
N PRO A 54 -30.31 16.63 -3.65
CA PRO A 54 -28.99 16.01 -3.51
C PRO A 54 -28.50 15.39 -4.82
N ILE A 55 -27.18 15.37 -5.01
CA ILE A 55 -26.55 14.59 -6.07
C ILE A 55 -26.50 13.12 -5.63
N ARG A 56 -26.98 12.21 -6.48
CA ARG A 56 -27.05 10.78 -6.16
C ARG A 56 -26.02 9.95 -6.92
N PHE A 57 -25.77 10.29 -8.18
CA PHE A 57 -24.90 9.51 -9.06
C PHE A 57 -24.02 10.42 -9.91
N ILE A 58 -22.89 9.87 -10.34
CA ILE A 58 -21.95 10.49 -11.26
C ILE A 58 -21.56 9.50 -12.38
N GLY A 59 -21.43 10.00 -13.60
CA GLY A 59 -20.84 9.27 -14.72
C GLY A 59 -19.36 9.64 -14.85
N VAL A 60 -18.48 8.65 -14.75
CA VAL A 60 -17.02 8.78 -14.81
C VAL A 60 -16.44 8.14 -16.08
N GLY A 61 -17.25 7.97 -17.11
CA GLY A 61 -16.86 7.41 -18.39
C GLY A 61 -18.06 7.24 -19.33
N GLU A 62 -17.84 6.54 -20.44
CA GLU A 62 -18.83 6.33 -21.51
C GLU A 62 -19.50 4.95 -21.43
N GLY A 63 -18.91 4.00 -20.70
CA GLY A 63 -19.42 2.65 -20.53
C GLY A 63 -20.64 2.59 -19.60
N VAL A 64 -21.44 1.53 -19.75
CA VAL A 64 -22.59 1.26 -18.86
C VAL A 64 -22.18 1.00 -17.41
N ASP A 65 -20.95 0.55 -17.19
CA ASP A 65 -20.38 0.29 -15.86
C ASP A 65 -19.72 1.54 -15.24
N ASP A 66 -19.61 2.66 -15.98
CA ASP A 66 -18.92 3.88 -15.53
C ASP A 66 -19.85 4.82 -14.72
N LEU A 67 -20.87 4.25 -14.08
CA LEU A 67 -21.83 4.95 -13.24
C LEU A 67 -21.53 4.65 -11.77
N GLU A 68 -21.20 5.69 -11.01
CA GLU A 68 -20.84 5.59 -9.59
C GLU A 68 -21.85 6.34 -8.71
N GLU A 69 -22.03 5.88 -7.47
CA GLU A 69 -22.71 6.66 -6.43
C GLU A 69 -21.90 7.91 -6.06
N PHE A 70 -22.61 9.01 -5.77
CA PHE A 70 -21.96 10.26 -5.41
C PHE A 70 -21.38 10.22 -3.99
N ASP A 71 -20.07 10.43 -3.88
CA ASP A 71 -19.33 10.59 -2.62
C ASP A 71 -18.83 12.05 -2.50
N PRO A 72 -19.46 12.88 -1.62
CA PRO A 72 -19.10 14.29 -1.50
C PRO A 72 -17.63 14.54 -1.10
N PRO A 73 -17.05 13.83 -0.11
CA PRO A 73 -15.61 13.91 0.16
C PRO A 73 -14.71 13.65 -1.05
N ARG A 74 -15.00 12.61 -1.86
CA ARG A 74 -14.22 12.31 -3.07
C ARG A 74 -14.35 13.40 -4.12
N PHE A 75 -15.56 13.91 -4.33
CA PHE A 75 -15.83 14.99 -5.28
C PHE A 75 -15.09 16.28 -4.91
N VAL A 76 -15.11 16.67 -3.63
CA VAL A 76 -14.37 17.84 -3.12
C VAL A 76 -12.85 17.64 -3.28
N GLY A 77 -12.34 16.43 -3.05
CA GLY A 77 -10.94 16.09 -3.30
C GLY A 77 -10.54 16.35 -4.76
N ARG A 78 -11.29 15.79 -5.72
CA ARG A 78 -11.07 16.01 -7.17
C ARG A 78 -11.13 17.51 -7.52
N LEU A 79 -12.11 18.24 -6.97
CA LEU A 79 -12.28 19.68 -7.17
C LEU A 79 -11.08 20.52 -6.71
N LEU A 80 -10.53 20.19 -5.54
CA LEU A 80 -9.39 20.89 -4.95
C LEU A 80 -8.04 20.50 -5.58
N GLY A 81 -8.04 19.64 -6.61
CA GLY A 81 -6.81 19.08 -7.20
C GLY A 81 -6.08 18.12 -6.24
N LEU A 82 -6.69 17.82 -5.10
CA LEU A 82 -6.27 16.80 -4.16
C LEU A 82 -6.86 15.48 -4.68
N GLY A 83 -6.29 14.97 -5.78
CA GLY A 83 -6.69 13.69 -6.37
C GLY A 83 -6.99 12.66 -5.29
N ASP A 84 -8.18 12.07 -5.39
CA ASP A 84 -8.83 11.15 -4.47
C ASP A 84 -8.15 11.05 -3.09
N VAL A 85 -8.39 12.06 -2.24
CA VAL A 85 -7.90 12.10 -0.85
C VAL A 85 -8.29 10.82 -0.10
N ARG A 86 -9.37 10.14 -0.51
CA ARG A 86 -9.77 8.86 0.06
C ARG A 86 -8.93 7.72 -0.50
N SER A 87 -8.60 7.67 -1.80
CA SER A 87 -7.56 6.77 -2.32
C SER A 87 -6.18 7.10 -1.77
N LEU A 88 -5.86 8.36 -1.46
CA LEU A 88 -4.61 8.74 -0.83
C LEU A 88 -4.65 8.39 0.65
N ILE A 89 -5.79 8.48 1.35
CA ILE A 89 -5.97 8.03 2.74
C ILE A 89 -6.08 6.51 2.83
N GLU A 90 -6.66 5.84 1.84
CA GLU A 90 -6.70 4.39 1.69
C GLU A 90 -5.33 3.89 1.26
N ARG A 91 -4.63 4.54 0.34
CA ARG A 91 -3.22 4.27 0.06
C ARG A 91 -2.30 4.71 1.19
N ILE A 92 -2.65 5.69 2.02
CA ILE A 92 -1.94 6.04 3.26
C ILE A 92 -2.35 5.08 4.36
N LYS A 93 -3.49 4.38 4.31
CA LYS A 93 -3.85 3.29 5.23
C LYS A 93 -3.20 1.97 4.79
N GLU A 94 -3.16 1.69 3.49
CA GLU A 94 -2.45 0.57 2.83
C GLU A 94 -0.93 0.78 2.91
N ALA A 95 -0.43 2.01 2.75
CA ALA A 95 0.99 2.37 2.94
C ALA A 95 1.35 2.75 4.38
N ARG A 96 0.38 3.06 5.26
CA ARG A 96 0.55 2.96 6.72
C ARG A 96 0.45 1.49 7.10
N LEU A 97 1.56 0.79 6.89
CA LEU A 97 2.14 -0.03 7.96
C LEU A 97 1.31 -1.22 8.48
N GLU A 98 0.28 -1.70 7.79
CA GLU A 98 -0.50 -2.87 8.26
C GLU A 98 -0.47 -4.12 7.36
N GLU A 99 -0.03 -4.06 6.08
CA GLU A 99 -0.10 -5.24 5.19
C GLU A 99 1.16 -5.70 4.46
N ALA A 100 2.32 -5.03 4.62
CA ALA A 100 3.60 -5.68 4.28
C ALA A 100 4.18 -6.46 5.48
N MET A 101 3.76 -6.10 6.70
CA MET A 101 4.14 -6.76 7.94
C MET A 101 2.97 -6.70 8.92
N THR A 102 2.53 -7.84 9.45
CA THR A 102 1.45 -7.89 10.45
C THR A 102 1.82 -7.03 11.68
N LYS A 103 0.83 -6.49 12.42
CA LYS A 103 1.06 -5.80 13.72
C LYS A 103 1.99 -6.59 14.65
N SER A 104 1.89 -7.92 14.62
CA SER A 104 2.78 -8.83 15.35
C SER A 104 4.22 -8.81 14.83
N GLN A 105 4.46 -8.70 13.52
CA GLN A 105 5.80 -8.63 12.93
C GLN A 105 6.45 -7.26 13.15
N VAL A 106 5.66 -6.17 13.12
CA VAL A 106 6.13 -4.84 13.55
C VAL A 106 6.49 -4.85 15.03
N GLN A 107 5.68 -5.50 15.88
CA GLN A 107 6.00 -5.72 17.29
C GLN A 107 7.18 -6.68 17.50
N GLU A 108 7.40 -7.72 16.69
CA GLU A 108 8.57 -8.62 16.76
C GLU A 108 9.87 -7.87 16.42
N ILE A 109 9.82 -6.97 15.42
CA ILE A 109 10.90 -6.04 15.09
C ILE A 109 11.17 -5.07 16.25
N LEU A 110 10.11 -4.54 16.87
CA LEU A 110 10.23 -3.60 18.00
C LEU A 110 10.70 -4.29 19.30
N THR A 111 10.29 -5.54 19.55
CA THR A 111 10.68 -6.37 20.70
C THR A 111 12.08 -6.98 20.54
N GLY A 112 12.66 -6.92 19.34
CA GLY A 112 14.07 -7.20 19.10
C GLY A 112 14.41 -8.67 18.89
N ARG A 113 13.43 -9.53 18.64
CA ARG A 113 13.62 -10.95 18.33
C ARG A 113 13.62 -11.18 16.83
N LEU A 114 14.69 -10.74 16.16
CA LEU A 114 14.92 -11.10 14.76
C LEU A 114 15.45 -12.55 14.69
N THR A 115 14.57 -13.54 14.56
CA THR A 115 14.93 -14.97 14.42
C THR A 115 14.85 -15.40 12.95
N LEU A 116 15.34 -16.61 12.62
CA LEU A 116 15.13 -17.20 11.29
C LEU A 116 13.66 -17.56 11.05
N GLU A 117 12.89 -17.81 12.11
CA GLU A 117 11.44 -18.04 12.02
C GLU A 117 10.72 -16.77 11.53
N THR A 118 11.05 -15.60 12.10
CA THR A 118 10.52 -14.32 11.61
C THR A 118 10.95 -14.05 10.17
N MET A 119 12.21 -14.34 9.82
CA MET A 119 12.70 -14.21 8.44
C MET A 119 11.94 -15.12 7.46
N TYR A 120 11.65 -16.36 7.84
CA TYR A 120 10.88 -17.31 7.02
C TYR A 120 9.45 -16.81 6.75
N LYS A 121 8.79 -16.25 7.76
CA LYS A 121 7.46 -15.63 7.61
C LYS A 121 7.50 -14.49 6.60
N GLN A 122 8.53 -13.65 6.64
CA GLN A 122 8.72 -12.55 5.67
C GLN A 122 8.96 -13.08 4.25
N LEU A 123 9.84 -14.07 4.09
CA LEU A 123 10.10 -14.69 2.78
C LEU A 123 8.84 -15.32 2.17
N THR A 124 7.98 -15.90 3.01
CA THR A 124 6.72 -16.48 2.58
C THR A 124 5.70 -15.42 2.18
N ALA A 125 5.66 -14.29 2.88
CA ALA A 125 4.81 -13.14 2.53
C ALA A 125 5.19 -12.54 1.18
N VAL A 126 6.50 -12.31 0.95
CA VAL A 126 6.99 -11.79 -0.34
C VAL A 126 6.62 -12.70 -1.51
N LYS A 127 6.72 -14.03 -1.34
CA LYS A 127 6.33 -14.99 -2.38
C LYS A 127 4.82 -14.94 -2.71
N ARG A 128 3.96 -14.58 -1.76
CA ARG A 128 2.51 -14.47 -1.98
C ARG A 128 2.12 -13.23 -2.79
N LEU A 129 2.94 -12.19 -2.75
CA LEU A 129 2.69 -10.91 -3.44
C LEU A 129 3.03 -10.94 -4.95
N GLY A 130 3.59 -12.06 -5.43
CA GLY A 130 3.94 -12.25 -6.84
C GLY A 130 5.42 -11.96 -7.15
N PRO A 131 5.78 -11.76 -8.43
CA PRO A 131 7.16 -11.54 -8.84
C PRO A 131 7.77 -10.30 -8.18
N LEU A 132 9.05 -10.37 -7.80
CA LEU A 132 9.81 -9.26 -7.19
C LEU A 132 9.75 -7.97 -8.03
N ARG A 133 9.61 -8.12 -9.35
CA ARG A 133 9.44 -7.01 -10.30
C ARG A 133 8.23 -6.14 -9.99
N ARG A 134 7.09 -6.74 -9.65
CA ARG A 134 5.84 -6.02 -9.34
C ARG A 134 6.00 -5.19 -8.06
N PHE A 135 6.68 -5.77 -7.06
CA PHE A 135 6.98 -5.07 -5.82
C PHE A 135 7.94 -3.88 -6.04
N LEU A 136 9.00 -4.07 -6.83
CA LEU A 136 9.93 -2.99 -7.17
C LEU A 136 9.27 -1.85 -7.94
N SER A 137 8.35 -2.16 -8.87
CA SER A 137 7.59 -1.15 -9.62
C SER A 137 6.62 -0.33 -8.76
N MET A 138 6.31 -0.79 -7.54
CA MET A 138 5.43 -0.10 -6.60
C MET A 138 6.18 0.86 -5.66
N ILE A 139 7.52 0.86 -5.65
CA ILE A 139 8.31 1.76 -4.80
C ILE A 139 8.60 3.06 -5.55
N PRO A 140 7.98 4.20 -5.20
CA PRO A 140 8.19 5.46 -5.90
C PRO A 140 9.64 5.95 -5.71
N GLY A 141 10.31 6.35 -6.80
CA GLY A 141 11.68 6.88 -6.76
C GLY A 141 12.80 5.84 -6.81
N LEU A 142 12.50 4.53 -6.84
CA LEU A 142 13.43 3.51 -7.30
C LEU A 142 13.18 3.24 -8.79
N SER A 143 13.75 4.06 -9.67
CA SER A 143 13.96 3.67 -11.06
C SER A 143 15.13 2.69 -11.07
N TYR A 144 14.84 1.40 -11.29
CA TYR A 144 15.88 0.41 -11.38
C TYR A 144 15.64 -0.48 -12.60
N ASP A 145 16.43 -0.22 -13.65
CA ASP A 145 16.82 -1.15 -14.70
C ASP A 145 17.64 -2.29 -14.07
N VAL A 146 17.03 -3.06 -13.16
CA VAL A 146 17.63 -4.28 -12.65
C VAL A 146 17.40 -5.35 -13.72
N PRO A 147 18.46 -5.94 -14.29
CA PRO A 147 18.31 -6.93 -15.34
C PRO A 147 17.42 -8.08 -14.90
N GLU A 148 16.52 -8.53 -15.78
CA GLU A 148 15.53 -9.56 -15.44
C GLU A 148 16.17 -10.86 -14.91
N GLU A 149 17.35 -11.20 -15.41
CA GLU A 149 18.16 -12.33 -14.95
C GLU A 149 18.55 -12.21 -13.48
N THR A 150 18.89 -11.00 -13.02
CA THR A 150 19.27 -10.77 -11.63
C THR A 150 18.08 -10.85 -10.68
N LEU A 151 16.88 -10.47 -11.14
CA LEU A 151 15.63 -10.65 -10.40
C LEU A 151 15.27 -12.14 -10.29
N LYS A 152 15.34 -12.89 -11.39
CA LYS A 152 15.08 -14.35 -11.40
C LYS A 152 16.05 -15.09 -10.48
N ALA A 153 17.35 -14.77 -10.58
CA ALA A 153 18.36 -15.37 -9.70
C ALA A 153 18.11 -15.04 -8.21
N ALA A 154 17.62 -13.83 -7.92
CA ALA A 154 17.23 -13.47 -6.56
C ALA A 154 16.03 -14.29 -6.08
N GLU A 155 14.98 -14.43 -6.90
CA GLU A 155 13.79 -15.25 -6.58
C GLU A 155 14.15 -16.71 -6.30
N GLU A 156 14.98 -17.32 -7.16
CA GLU A 156 15.48 -18.67 -6.94
C GLU A 156 16.22 -18.81 -5.61
N ARG A 157 17.06 -17.81 -5.28
CA ARG A 157 17.81 -17.80 -4.02
C ARG A 157 16.87 -17.70 -2.81
N LEU A 158 15.82 -16.87 -2.88
CA LEU A 158 14.79 -16.79 -1.85
C LEU A 158 14.05 -18.13 -1.69
N GLY A 159 13.76 -18.79 -2.82
CA GLY A 159 13.20 -20.14 -2.84
C GLY A 159 14.08 -21.15 -2.11
N ARG A 160 15.39 -21.19 -2.41
CA ARG A 160 16.35 -22.08 -1.73
C ARG A 160 16.43 -21.80 -0.24
N TRP A 161 16.47 -20.52 0.15
CA TRP A 161 16.51 -20.13 1.57
C TRP A 161 15.29 -20.60 2.35
N LYS A 162 14.10 -20.57 1.73
CA LYS A 162 12.89 -21.09 2.35
C LYS A 162 13.03 -22.58 2.71
N VAL A 163 13.48 -23.39 1.75
CA VAL A 163 13.67 -24.84 1.94
C VAL A 163 14.76 -25.13 2.98
N ILE A 164 15.85 -24.36 2.97
CA ILE A 164 16.92 -24.45 3.97
C ILE A 164 16.39 -24.17 5.38
N ILE A 165 15.59 -23.10 5.57
CA ILE A 165 15.03 -22.77 6.89
C ILE A 165 14.04 -23.85 7.35
N GLN A 166 13.21 -24.38 6.43
CA GLN A 166 12.28 -25.47 6.74
C GLN A 166 13.00 -26.75 7.22
N SER A 167 14.24 -26.98 6.79
CA SER A 167 15.08 -28.11 7.19
C SER A 167 15.79 -27.94 8.54
N MET A 168 15.56 -26.81 9.23
CA MET A 168 16.05 -26.54 10.58
C MET A 168 15.02 -26.93 11.63
N THR A 169 15.49 -27.27 12.83
CA THR A 169 14.62 -27.49 13.99
C THR A 169 14.09 -26.15 14.54
N PRO A 170 12.96 -26.13 15.28
CA PRO A 170 12.45 -24.89 15.88
C PRO A 170 13.49 -24.14 16.72
N GLU A 171 14.26 -24.86 17.52
CA GLU A 171 15.36 -24.30 18.33
C GLU A 171 16.43 -23.61 17.47
N GLU A 172 16.81 -24.21 16.35
CA GLU A 172 17.80 -23.65 15.43
C GLU A 172 17.27 -22.40 14.71
N ARG A 173 15.95 -22.33 14.47
CA ARG A 173 15.32 -21.14 13.87
C ARG A 173 15.26 -19.98 14.85
N GLU A 174 14.99 -20.26 16.12
CA GLU A 174 14.96 -19.26 17.17
C GLU A 174 16.37 -18.80 17.57
N ARG A 175 17.34 -19.72 17.59
CA ARG A 175 18.73 -19.47 17.99
C ARG A 175 19.71 -19.90 16.90
N PRO A 176 19.87 -19.11 15.82
CA PRO A 176 20.75 -19.45 14.71
C PRO A 176 22.24 -19.51 15.11
N GLU A 177 22.61 -19.02 16.30
CA GLU A 177 23.95 -19.14 16.85
C GLU A 177 24.35 -20.59 17.15
N LEU A 178 23.38 -21.50 17.35
CA LEU A 178 23.62 -22.91 17.63
C LEU A 178 24.06 -23.72 16.38
N ILE A 179 23.92 -23.13 15.18
CA ILE A 179 24.17 -23.81 13.90
C ILE A 179 25.68 -23.86 13.62
N GLY A 180 26.33 -24.90 14.13
CA GLY A 180 27.72 -25.27 13.82
C GLY A 180 27.84 -26.18 12.58
N SER A 181 29.07 -26.62 12.28
CA SER A 181 29.40 -27.39 11.06
C SER A 181 28.60 -28.69 10.90
N SER A 182 28.37 -29.44 11.98
CA SER A 182 27.56 -30.67 11.95
C SER A 182 26.10 -30.39 11.53
N ARG A 183 25.48 -29.35 12.11
CA ARG A 183 24.12 -28.93 11.77
C ARG A 183 24.03 -28.39 10.35
N VAL A 184 25.02 -27.62 9.89
CA VAL A 184 25.11 -27.17 8.49
C VAL A 184 25.06 -28.35 7.52
N ARG A 185 25.85 -29.40 7.77
CA ARG A 185 25.87 -30.60 6.93
C ARG A 185 24.52 -31.32 6.93
N ARG A 186 23.87 -31.45 8.09
CA ARG A 186 22.54 -32.05 8.21
C ARG A 186 21.48 -31.25 7.47
N ILE A 187 21.45 -29.93 7.66
CA ILE A 187 20.50 -29.02 7.01
C ILE A 187 20.67 -29.08 5.49
N ALA A 188 21.90 -28.98 4.99
CA ALA A 188 22.20 -29.07 3.56
C ALA A 188 21.69 -30.37 2.92
N ARG A 189 21.91 -31.51 3.58
CA ARG A 189 21.36 -32.81 3.15
C ARG A 189 19.84 -32.82 3.16
N GLY A 190 19.21 -32.29 4.22
CA GLY A 190 17.76 -32.23 4.36
C GLY A 190 17.07 -31.31 3.35
N SER A 191 17.72 -30.21 2.95
CA SER A 191 17.19 -29.26 1.98
C SER A 191 17.58 -29.56 0.53
N GLY A 192 18.42 -30.56 0.28
CA GLY A 192 18.96 -30.84 -1.05
C GLY A 192 19.87 -29.72 -1.59
N THR A 193 20.50 -28.95 -0.70
CA THR A 193 21.38 -27.82 -1.06
C THR A 193 22.82 -28.06 -0.62
N THR A 194 23.73 -27.16 -0.96
CA THR A 194 25.13 -27.29 -0.53
C THR A 194 25.36 -26.70 0.87
N GLU A 195 26.42 -27.13 1.55
CA GLU A 195 26.84 -26.49 2.82
C GLU A 195 27.16 -25.00 2.64
N ARG A 196 27.59 -24.60 1.43
CA ARG A 196 27.84 -23.19 1.07
C ARG A 196 26.54 -22.39 1.13
N ASP A 197 25.46 -22.88 0.52
CA ASP A 197 24.17 -22.18 0.51
C ASP A 197 23.64 -21.92 1.93
N VAL A 198 23.79 -22.90 2.82
CA VAL A 198 23.40 -22.79 4.23
C VAL A 198 24.27 -21.74 4.94
N ARG A 199 25.59 -21.75 4.74
CA ARG A 199 26.49 -20.74 5.31
C ARG A 199 26.17 -19.35 4.74
N ASP A 200 25.79 -19.25 3.48
CA ASP A 200 25.46 -17.99 2.82
C ASP A 200 24.19 -17.37 3.42
N LEU A 201 23.14 -18.17 3.63
CA LEU A 201 21.95 -17.76 4.37
C LEU A 201 22.30 -17.22 5.76
N LEU A 202 23.09 -17.97 6.54
CA LEU A 202 23.48 -17.56 7.89
C LEU A 202 24.28 -16.25 7.91
N ARG A 203 25.15 -16.04 6.91
CA ARG A 203 25.87 -14.77 6.75
C ARG A 203 24.91 -13.62 6.47
N GLN A 204 23.93 -13.80 5.59
CA GLN A 204 22.94 -12.77 5.26
C GLN A 204 22.03 -12.45 6.45
N TYR A 205 21.58 -13.47 7.18
CA TYR A 205 20.85 -13.29 8.44
C TYR A 205 21.65 -12.46 9.45
N ARG A 206 22.94 -12.76 9.66
CA ARG A 206 23.80 -11.99 10.57
C ARG A 206 23.98 -10.53 10.13
N LYS A 207 24.13 -10.27 8.83
CA LYS A 207 24.21 -8.91 8.28
C LYS A 207 22.93 -8.13 8.56
N MET A 208 21.78 -8.74 8.28
CA MET A 208 20.47 -8.16 8.53
C MET A 208 20.27 -7.88 10.03
N LYS A 209 20.58 -8.84 10.91
CA LYS A 209 20.55 -8.68 12.37
C LYS A 209 21.41 -7.50 12.85
N LYS A 210 22.61 -7.33 12.29
CA LYS A 210 23.48 -6.17 12.59
C LYS A 210 22.85 -4.86 12.13
N LEU A 211 22.32 -4.80 10.90
CA LEU A 211 21.66 -3.60 10.36
C LEU A 211 20.47 -3.18 11.23
N PHE A 212 19.60 -4.12 11.59
CA PHE A 212 18.45 -3.86 12.46
C PHE A 212 18.88 -3.37 13.86
N LYS A 213 19.94 -3.95 14.43
CA LYS A 213 20.51 -3.49 15.71
C LYS A 213 21.00 -2.03 15.62
N THR A 214 21.64 -1.66 14.51
CA THR A 214 22.12 -0.29 14.27
C THR A 214 20.97 0.70 14.03
N LEU A 215 19.96 0.32 13.24
CA LEU A 215 18.76 1.13 13.03
C LEU A 215 17.99 1.37 14.32
N ARG A 216 17.88 0.34 15.19
CA ARG A 216 17.26 0.48 16.52
C ARG A 216 18.01 1.49 17.39
N ARG A 217 19.35 1.44 17.40
CA ARG A 217 20.18 2.41 18.14
C ARG A 217 19.96 3.84 17.62
N LYS A 218 19.98 4.04 16.30
CA LYS A 218 19.75 5.36 15.70
C LYS A 218 18.32 5.89 15.92
N ARG A 219 17.30 5.03 15.89
CA ARG A 219 15.89 5.42 16.12
C ARG A 219 15.58 5.68 17.61
N GLY A 220 16.26 4.98 18.52
CA GLY A 220 16.27 5.32 19.95
C GLY A 220 16.90 6.69 20.20
N MET A 221 18.01 6.98 19.53
CA MET A 221 18.66 8.29 19.53
C MET A 221 17.77 9.38 18.91
N LEU A 222 17.02 9.06 17.84
CA LEU A 222 16.06 9.97 17.19
C LEU A 222 14.82 10.24 18.06
N ARG A 223 14.37 9.28 18.89
CA ARG A 223 13.33 9.51 19.91
C ARG A 223 13.86 10.36 21.07
N LEU A 224 15.13 10.20 21.45
CA LEU A 224 15.79 11.04 22.47
C LEU A 224 15.93 12.49 21.97
N LEU A 225 16.32 12.68 20.71
CA LEU A 225 16.43 13.98 20.06
C LEU A 225 15.06 14.64 19.84
N LYS A 226 14.02 13.89 19.42
CA LYS A 226 12.64 14.40 19.37
C LYS A 226 12.02 14.69 20.74
N GLY A 227 12.53 14.08 21.81
CA GLY A 227 12.13 14.37 23.19
C GLY A 227 12.78 15.62 23.77
N ALA A 228 13.82 16.16 23.12
CA ALA A 228 14.52 17.37 23.56
C ALA A 228 13.95 18.67 22.95
N ASP A 229 13.04 18.57 21.96
CA ASP A 229 12.45 19.72 21.26
C ASP A 229 11.00 20.06 21.69
N VAL A 230 10.50 19.48 22.79
CA VAL A 230 9.19 19.85 23.37
C VAL A 230 9.39 20.70 24.62
N GLY A 231 10.09 21.81 24.44
CA GLY A 231 10.40 22.74 25.50
C GLY A 231 10.92 24.05 24.97
N LEU A 232 10.13 24.75 24.14
CA LEU A 232 10.23 26.19 23.93
C LEU A 232 8.95 26.70 23.22
N ARG A 233 8.16 27.42 24.02
CA ARG A 233 6.99 28.27 23.71
C ARG A 233 5.65 27.56 23.53
#